data_AF-A0A914LPX4-F1
#
_entry.id   AF-A0A914LPX4-F1
#
_cell.length_a   1.000
_cell.length_b   1.000
_cell.length_c   1.000
_cell.angle_alpha   90.00
_cell.angle_beta   90.00
_cell.angle_gamma   90.00
#
_symmetry.space_group_name_H-M   'P 1'
#
loop_
_entity.id
_entity.type
_entity.pdbx_description
1 polymer ?
#
loop_
_entity_poly.entity_id
_entity_poly.type
_entity_poly.pdbx_seq_one_letter_code
_entity_poly.pdbx_strand_id
1 'polypeptide(L)'
;MSDNEIDQNENLMSVDSSDEDSNDSEDEESSMKDQKDQVGNLKINKKWTDRERVLLLCSRGSVARTRHLINDLKRLMPHIRSEAKYGKSKSMADDLNEMSELANCTKCLYFESRKGRDVYLWMSHIDGGPSAKFLVRNLHSMNELNMIGNCLKGSRPILSFDPKFDEKPHLNIIKNLLFNIFKTPNHHPKSQPFIDHIFNFALTVDENIWFRNYQIINEKENELQEIGPRFVLQLIRIFDGSFCGAVLYDNPEYLSPNHFRRQLKLQKAAEFNLKNQQKEEQKIKEKIIREVKLDDPIGEIFNTKSEDNKNNDDDENMEEEEVEKEEKKKKIKIKNNQELNAAKTLRRKILKGRIRKKKAKKTIKK
;
A
#
# COMPACT_ATOMS: atom_id res chain seq x y z
N MET A 1 -51.43 15.88 -53.56
CA MET A 1 -51.66 15.09 -52.34
C MET A 1 -50.86 13.82 -52.54
N SER A 2 -49.58 13.87 -52.18
CA SER A 2 -49.03 13.44 -50.88
C SER A 2 -48.96 11.91 -50.82
N ASP A 3 -47.88 11.23 -50.48
CA ASP A 3 -46.52 11.57 -50.04
C ASP A 3 -45.74 10.23 -50.01
N ASN A 4 -44.40 10.30 -49.98
CA ASN A 4 -43.44 9.43 -49.25
C ASN A 4 -43.37 7.90 -49.54
N GLU A 5 -42.22 7.22 -49.51
CA GLU A 5 -40.79 7.52 -49.57
C GLU A 5 -40.04 6.17 -49.42
N ILE A 6 -38.86 6.11 -50.01
CA ILE A 6 -37.64 5.38 -49.59
C ILE A 6 -37.50 3.88 -49.96
N ASP A 7 -36.52 3.71 -50.85
CA ASP A 7 -35.91 2.50 -51.36
C ASP A 7 -35.02 1.73 -50.36
N GLN A 8 -34.89 0.46 -50.71
CA GLN A 8 -34.10 -0.62 -50.14
C GLN A 8 -32.58 -0.35 -50.24
N ASN A 9 -31.82 -0.81 -49.24
CA ASN A 9 -30.72 -1.75 -49.54
C ASN A 9 -30.12 -2.41 -48.28
N GLU A 10 -29.98 -3.73 -48.41
CA GLU A 10 -29.33 -4.66 -47.51
C GLU A 10 -27.81 -4.50 -47.55
N ASN A 11 -27.14 -4.58 -46.40
CA ASN A 11 -25.95 -5.42 -46.29
C ASN A 11 -25.66 -5.77 -44.82
N LEU A 12 -25.79 -7.06 -44.55
CA LEU A 12 -25.47 -7.74 -43.30
C LEU A 12 -24.00 -8.16 -43.35
N MET A 13 -23.17 -7.84 -42.35
CA MET A 13 -22.04 -8.72 -41.98
C MET A 13 -21.51 -8.47 -40.56
N SER A 14 -21.60 -9.56 -39.78
CA SER A 14 -20.75 -10.06 -38.68
C SER A 14 -20.02 -9.10 -37.72
N VAL A 15 -20.47 -9.18 -36.47
CA VAL A 15 -19.70 -8.85 -35.26
C VAL A 15 -18.64 -9.94 -35.04
N ASP A 16 -17.36 -9.57 -35.02
CA ASP A 16 -16.35 -10.35 -34.33
C ASP A 16 -15.33 -9.44 -33.62
N SER A 17 -15.03 -9.82 -32.39
CA SER A 17 -14.16 -9.12 -31.45
C SER A 17 -12.69 -9.44 -31.74
N SER A 18 -11.85 -8.41 -31.88
CA SER A 18 -10.42 -8.53 -31.60
C SER A 18 -9.84 -7.18 -31.18
N ASP A 19 -9.06 -7.23 -30.11
CA ASP A 19 -8.27 -6.16 -29.52
C ASP A 19 -7.21 -5.66 -30.52
N GLU A 20 -7.15 -4.34 -30.75
CA GLU A 20 -5.94 -3.68 -31.26
C GLU A 20 -5.63 -2.44 -30.40
N ASP A 21 -4.53 -2.54 -29.66
CA ASP A 21 -3.82 -1.46 -28.99
C ASP A 21 -3.36 -0.42 -30.02
N SER A 22 -3.96 0.78 -30.01
CA SER A 22 -3.46 1.90 -30.80
C SER A 22 -2.36 2.65 -30.04
N ASN A 23 -1.13 2.51 -30.57
CA ASN A 23 0.01 3.38 -30.32
C ASN A 23 -0.32 4.81 -30.78
N ASP A 24 -0.54 5.72 -29.83
CA ASP A 24 -0.76 7.16 -30.09
C ASP A 24 0.34 8.03 -29.44
N SER A 25 1.60 7.58 -29.56
CA SER A 25 2.75 8.25 -28.90
C SER A 25 3.84 8.74 -29.85
N GLU A 26 3.66 8.68 -31.17
CA GLU A 26 4.69 9.10 -32.13
C GLU A 26 4.37 10.43 -32.86
N ASP A 27 3.12 10.93 -32.81
CA ASP A 27 2.72 12.15 -33.52
C ASP A 27 2.83 13.47 -32.70
N GLU A 28 3.09 13.41 -31.38
CA GLU A 28 3.38 14.61 -30.58
C GLU A 28 4.87 15.02 -30.61
N GLU A 29 5.78 14.18 -31.10
CA GLU A 29 7.21 14.51 -31.16
C GLU A 29 7.61 15.32 -32.41
N SER A 30 6.78 15.31 -33.45
CA SER A 30 7.01 16.03 -34.71
C SER A 30 6.58 17.50 -34.62
N SER A 31 5.60 17.84 -33.78
CA SER A 31 5.11 19.21 -33.58
C SER A 31 5.95 20.06 -32.60
N MET A 32 6.92 19.45 -31.89
CA MET A 32 7.84 20.16 -30.97
C MET A 32 9.17 20.59 -31.61
N LYS A 33 9.43 20.26 -32.88
CA LYS A 33 10.71 20.58 -33.55
C LYS A 33 10.74 21.96 -34.21
N ASP A 34 9.58 22.55 -34.52
CA ASP A 34 9.49 23.84 -35.23
C ASP A 34 9.35 25.07 -34.30
N GLN A 35 9.48 24.89 -32.98
CA GLN A 35 9.47 25.99 -31.99
C GLN A 35 10.81 26.18 -31.25
N LYS A 36 11.92 25.62 -31.75
CA LYS A 36 13.23 25.73 -31.09
C LYS A 36 14.07 26.95 -31.46
N ASP A 37 13.68 27.74 -32.45
CA ASP A 37 14.51 28.86 -32.95
C ASP A 37 14.04 30.27 -32.55
N GLN A 38 13.19 30.40 -31.53
CA GLN A 38 12.85 31.69 -30.92
C GLN A 38 13.25 31.80 -29.44
N VAL A 39 14.46 31.37 -29.10
CA VAL A 39 15.08 31.72 -27.80
C VAL A 39 15.58 33.17 -27.85
N GLY A 40 14.65 34.11 -28.03
CA GLY A 40 14.87 35.52 -27.80
C GLY A 40 14.91 35.77 -26.29
N ASN A 41 16.07 36.25 -25.81
CA ASN A 41 16.32 36.79 -24.47
C ASN A 41 15.04 37.21 -23.70
N LEU A 42 14.52 36.30 -22.86
CA LEU A 42 13.55 36.67 -21.83
C LEU A 42 14.25 37.63 -20.87
N LYS A 43 13.91 38.92 -20.98
CA LYS A 43 14.39 39.97 -20.06
C LYS A 43 14.16 39.47 -18.63
N ILE A 44 15.26 39.22 -17.90
CA ILE A 44 15.20 38.82 -16.49
C ILE A 44 14.44 39.94 -15.76
N ASN A 45 13.22 39.65 -15.33
CA ASN A 45 12.42 40.59 -14.57
C ASN A 45 13.21 40.95 -13.30
N LYS A 46 13.69 42.20 -13.19
CA LYS A 46 14.43 42.70 -12.02
C LYS A 46 13.64 42.56 -10.70
N LYS A 47 12.32 42.34 -10.78
CA LYS A 47 11.42 42.10 -9.64
C LYS A 47 11.47 40.66 -9.08
N TRP A 48 12.07 39.71 -9.81
CA TRP A 48 12.22 38.33 -9.33
C TRP A 48 13.46 38.23 -8.43
N THR A 49 13.24 38.47 -7.14
CA THR A 49 14.28 38.46 -6.10
C THR A 49 14.52 37.06 -5.54
N ASP A 50 13.45 36.28 -5.33
CA ASP A 50 13.50 34.96 -4.71
C ASP A 50 13.65 33.85 -5.77
N ARG A 51 14.88 33.36 -5.99
CA ARG A 51 15.22 32.38 -7.03
C ARG A 51 15.18 30.93 -6.54
N GLU A 52 14.33 30.64 -5.57
CA GLU A 52 14.16 29.29 -5.06
C GLU A 52 13.52 28.34 -6.09
N ARG A 53 14.03 27.11 -6.12
CA ARG A 53 13.48 26.01 -6.92
C ARG A 53 13.39 24.75 -6.09
N VAL A 54 12.41 23.92 -6.41
CA VAL A 54 12.16 22.64 -5.75
C VAL A 54 12.41 21.52 -6.75
N LEU A 55 13.34 20.62 -6.41
CA LEU A 55 13.55 19.39 -7.16
C LEU A 55 12.47 18.38 -6.78
N LEU A 56 11.82 17.77 -7.77
CA LEU A 56 10.84 16.70 -7.59
C LEU A 56 11.38 15.40 -8.19
N LEU A 57 11.64 14.43 -7.31
CA LEU A 57 12.17 13.13 -7.66
C LEU A 57 11.22 12.00 -7.25
N CYS A 58 11.29 10.91 -8.01
CA CYS A 58 10.52 9.71 -7.78
C CYS A 58 11.41 8.49 -7.84
N SER A 59 11.26 7.55 -6.91
CA SER A 59 11.97 6.28 -7.01
C SER A 59 11.45 5.44 -8.19
N ARG A 60 12.32 4.59 -8.73
CA ARG A 60 11.88 3.48 -9.60
C ARG A 60 10.87 2.58 -8.88
N GLY A 61 9.88 2.07 -9.62
CA GLY A 61 8.80 1.23 -9.08
C GLY A 61 7.66 1.99 -8.39
N SER A 62 7.43 3.25 -8.78
CA SER A 62 6.29 4.04 -8.28
C SER A 62 4.95 3.60 -8.86
N VAL A 63 3.92 3.65 -8.01
CA VAL A 63 2.54 3.29 -8.37
C VAL A 63 1.97 4.35 -9.32
N ALA A 64 1.05 3.94 -10.20
CA ALA A 64 0.36 4.85 -11.12
C ALA A 64 -0.21 6.10 -10.40
N ARG A 65 -0.90 5.89 -9.26
CA ARG A 65 -1.46 7.01 -8.48
C ARG A 65 -0.41 8.02 -8.02
N THR A 66 0.77 7.55 -7.58
CA THR A 66 1.88 8.44 -7.21
C THR A 66 2.42 9.21 -8.40
N ARG A 67 2.44 8.61 -9.60
CA ARG A 67 2.84 9.31 -10.82
C ARG A 67 1.84 10.40 -11.20
N HIS A 68 0.54 10.15 -11.05
CA HIS A 68 -0.49 11.18 -11.24
C HIS A 68 -0.32 12.32 -10.23
N LEU A 69 -0.16 12.02 -8.94
CA LEU A 69 0.11 13.05 -7.92
C LEU A 69 1.33 13.91 -8.27
N ILE A 70 2.43 13.28 -8.71
CA ILE A 70 3.65 13.98 -9.12
C ILE A 70 3.38 14.91 -10.30
N ASN A 71 2.57 14.49 -11.27
CA ASN A 71 2.21 15.33 -12.41
C ASN A 71 1.25 16.47 -11.99
N ASP A 72 0.34 16.23 -11.06
CA ASP A 72 -0.54 17.24 -10.48
C ASP A 72 0.29 18.32 -9.77
N LEU A 73 1.27 17.94 -8.94
CA LEU A 73 2.18 18.87 -8.27
C LEU A 73 3.02 19.70 -9.26
N LYS A 74 3.46 19.11 -10.39
CA LYS A 74 4.15 19.86 -11.45
C LYS A 74 3.27 20.90 -12.13
N ARG A 75 1.96 20.64 -12.22
CA ARG A 75 0.99 21.59 -12.81
C ARG A 75 0.69 22.71 -11.84
N LEU A 76 0.56 22.40 -10.55
CA LEU A 76 0.28 23.36 -9.49
C LEU A 76 1.46 24.29 -9.19
N MET A 77 2.68 23.74 -9.05
CA MET A 77 3.85 24.50 -8.63
C MET A 77 4.80 24.79 -9.81
N PRO A 78 4.90 26.04 -10.28
CA PRO A 78 5.68 26.41 -11.45
C PRO A 78 7.21 26.37 -11.22
N HIS A 79 7.65 26.48 -9.96
CA HIS A 79 9.05 26.44 -9.53
C HIS A 79 9.59 25.02 -9.32
N ILE A 80 8.75 24.00 -9.55
CA ILE A 80 9.18 22.60 -9.53
C ILE A 80 9.96 22.25 -10.80
N ARG A 81 11.12 21.65 -10.59
CA ARG A 81 11.89 20.95 -11.62
C ARG A 81 11.80 19.45 -11.37
N SER A 82 11.36 18.70 -12.36
CA SER A 82 11.34 17.24 -12.29
C SER A 82 12.55 16.68 -13.01
N GLU A 83 13.11 15.60 -12.48
CA GLU A 83 14.11 14.81 -13.16
C GLU A 83 13.67 13.36 -13.38
N ALA A 84 14.55 12.58 -14.02
CA ALA A 84 14.36 11.16 -14.23
C ALA A 84 14.21 10.40 -12.91
N LYS A 85 13.58 9.23 -12.96
CA LYS A 85 13.34 8.41 -11.77
C LYS A 85 14.66 7.94 -11.16
N TYR A 86 14.84 8.22 -9.88
CA TYR A 86 16.02 7.82 -9.12
C TYR A 86 16.05 6.29 -8.93
N GLY A 87 17.20 5.69 -9.26
CA GLY A 87 17.49 4.27 -8.99
C GLY A 87 17.93 4.09 -7.54
N LYS A 88 17.61 2.94 -6.92
CA LYS A 88 18.02 2.70 -5.53
C LYS A 88 19.54 2.53 -5.46
N SER A 89 20.24 3.50 -4.87
CA SER A 89 21.66 3.40 -4.51
C SER A 89 21.85 3.18 -3.01
N LYS A 90 23.09 2.89 -2.59
CA LYS A 90 23.47 2.76 -1.18
C LYS A 90 23.62 4.13 -0.51
N SER A 91 24.06 5.17 -1.23
CA SER A 91 24.16 6.55 -0.71
C SER A 91 23.04 7.44 -1.26
N MET A 92 21.82 7.19 -0.80
CA MET A 92 20.66 7.98 -1.22
C MET A 92 20.80 9.48 -0.89
N ALA A 93 21.43 9.83 0.23
CA ALA A 93 21.52 11.23 0.65
C ALA A 93 22.43 12.04 -0.28
N ASP A 94 23.64 11.54 -0.54
CA ASP A 94 24.64 12.22 -1.37
C ASP A 94 24.14 12.35 -2.81
N ASP A 95 23.61 11.26 -3.39
CA ASP A 95 23.07 11.28 -4.75
C ASP A 95 21.95 12.32 -4.91
N LEU A 96 21.05 12.45 -3.93
CA LEU A 96 19.95 13.41 -3.98
C LEU A 96 20.44 14.85 -3.84
N ASN A 97 21.47 15.09 -3.04
CA ASN A 97 22.09 16.41 -2.90
C ASN A 97 22.81 16.81 -4.19
N GLU A 98 23.63 15.92 -4.76
CA GLU A 98 24.32 16.15 -6.04
C GLU A 98 23.34 16.42 -7.18
N MET A 99 22.28 15.60 -7.31
CA MET A 99 21.24 15.83 -8.31
C MET A 99 20.58 17.19 -8.14
N SER A 100 20.38 17.63 -6.89
CA SER A 100 19.77 18.93 -6.64
C SER A 100 20.69 20.10 -6.91
N GLU A 101 21.98 19.96 -6.64
CA GLU A 101 23.01 20.94 -7.00
C GLU A 101 23.14 21.06 -8.53
N LEU A 102 23.21 19.95 -9.25
CA LEU A 102 23.21 19.92 -10.72
C LEU A 102 21.96 20.58 -11.32
N ALA A 103 20.81 20.40 -10.67
CA ALA A 103 19.55 21.01 -11.06
C ALA A 103 19.40 22.48 -10.66
N ASN A 104 20.35 23.03 -9.88
CA ASN A 104 20.26 24.32 -9.18
C ASN A 104 18.96 24.47 -8.37
N CYS A 105 18.64 23.47 -7.56
CA CYS A 105 17.47 23.45 -6.69
C CYS A 105 17.89 23.66 -5.24
N THR A 106 17.14 24.50 -4.52
CA THR A 106 17.37 24.79 -3.09
C THR A 106 16.69 23.80 -2.16
N LYS A 107 15.62 23.17 -2.66
CA LYS A 107 14.76 22.25 -1.91
C LYS A 107 14.57 20.98 -2.71
N CYS A 108 14.35 19.85 -2.04
CA CYS A 108 14.08 18.58 -2.68
C CYS A 108 12.86 17.88 -2.09
N LEU A 109 12.00 17.36 -2.98
CA LEU A 109 10.88 16.48 -2.71
C LEU A 109 11.18 15.13 -3.36
N TYR A 110 11.39 14.10 -2.54
CA TYR A 110 11.67 12.75 -3.02
C TYR A 110 10.58 11.76 -2.60
N PHE A 111 9.87 11.23 -3.61
CA PHE A 111 8.86 10.18 -3.43
C PHE A 111 9.51 8.80 -3.50
N GLU A 112 9.67 8.17 -2.35
CA GLU A 112 10.21 6.83 -2.19
C GLU A 112 9.09 5.78 -2.18
N SER A 113 8.98 4.99 -3.26
CA SER A 113 8.05 3.87 -3.34
C SER A 113 8.71 2.57 -2.86
N ARG A 114 8.09 1.93 -1.85
CA ARG A 114 8.52 0.63 -1.32
C ARG A 114 7.48 -0.45 -1.63
N LYS A 115 7.96 -1.61 -2.07
CA LYS A 115 7.17 -2.82 -2.38
C LYS A 115 5.99 -2.57 -3.33
N GLY A 116 6.04 -1.51 -4.14
CA GLY A 116 4.98 -1.13 -5.09
C GLY A 116 3.63 -0.80 -4.43
N ARG A 117 3.62 -0.44 -3.14
CA ARG A 117 2.38 -0.14 -2.40
C ARG A 117 2.51 1.03 -1.45
N ASP A 118 3.61 1.08 -0.70
CA ASP A 118 3.83 2.11 0.30
C ASP A 118 4.62 3.26 -0.31
N VAL A 119 4.17 4.48 -0.06
CA VAL A 119 4.80 5.70 -0.57
C VAL A 119 5.29 6.51 0.63
N TYR A 120 6.57 6.82 0.63
CA TYR A 120 7.17 7.73 1.59
C TYR A 120 7.55 9.01 0.86
N LEU A 121 7.41 10.13 1.54
CA LEU A 121 7.80 11.43 1.03
C LEU A 121 8.91 11.97 1.91
N TRP A 122 10.04 12.27 1.29
CA TRP A 122 11.10 13.02 1.91
C TRP A 122 11.02 14.46 1.44
N MET A 123 11.12 15.37 2.38
CA MET A 123 11.20 16.80 2.09
C MET A 123 12.46 17.33 2.76
N SER A 124 13.31 18.03 2.02
CA SER A 124 14.60 18.52 2.51
C SER A 124 14.92 19.91 1.98
N HIS A 125 15.61 20.69 2.80
CA HIS A 125 16.44 21.79 2.33
C HIS A 125 17.86 21.26 2.08
N ILE A 126 18.39 21.49 0.87
CA ILE A 126 19.68 20.88 0.47
C ILE A 126 20.85 21.59 1.14
N ASP A 127 20.74 22.91 1.32
CA ASP A 127 21.74 23.72 2.02
C ASP A 127 21.55 23.55 3.54
N GLY A 128 22.30 22.61 4.12
CA GLY A 128 22.40 22.39 5.56
C GLY A 128 21.30 21.56 6.23
N GLY A 129 20.19 21.22 5.56
CA GLY A 129 19.00 20.63 6.19
C GLY A 129 18.02 21.70 6.71
N PRO A 130 16.88 21.35 7.35
CA PRO A 130 16.48 20.04 7.87
C PRO A 130 15.75 19.15 6.85
N SER A 131 15.64 17.86 7.19
CA SER A 131 14.87 16.89 6.41
C SER A 131 13.75 16.25 7.22
N ALA A 132 12.59 16.07 6.61
CA ALA A 132 11.48 15.36 7.21
C ALA A 132 11.04 14.19 6.32
N LYS A 133 10.83 13.04 6.96
CA LYS A 133 10.29 11.84 6.31
C LYS A 133 8.84 11.64 6.73
N PHE A 134 7.98 11.50 5.74
CA PHE A 134 6.55 11.25 5.91
C PHE A 134 6.15 9.93 5.27
N LEU A 135 5.15 9.26 5.85
CA LEU A 135 4.35 8.25 5.17
C LEU A 135 3.16 8.94 4.50
N VAL A 136 2.98 8.71 3.20
CA VAL A 136 1.84 9.25 2.46
C VAL A 136 0.70 8.22 2.51
N ARG A 137 -0.47 8.65 3.01
CA ARG A 137 -1.71 7.88 3.07
C ARG A 137 -2.82 8.58 2.29
N ASN A 138 -3.87 7.84 1.94
CA ASN A 138 -5.10 8.33 1.29
C ASN A 138 -4.81 9.30 0.13
N LEU A 139 -3.98 8.85 -0.80
CA LEU A 139 -3.59 9.63 -1.98
C LEU A 139 -4.72 9.56 -3.01
N HIS A 140 -5.23 10.73 -3.36
CA HIS A 140 -6.25 10.96 -4.38
C HIS A 140 -5.72 12.01 -5.37
N SER A 141 -5.69 11.67 -6.65
CA SER A 141 -5.25 12.60 -7.71
C SER A 141 -6.37 13.55 -8.14
N MET A 142 -6.02 14.61 -8.88
CA MET A 142 -7.01 15.53 -9.47
C MET A 142 -8.00 14.83 -10.42
N ASN A 143 -7.56 13.78 -11.11
CA ASN A 143 -8.38 13.06 -12.09
C ASN A 143 -9.48 12.17 -11.46
N GLU A 144 -9.68 12.20 -10.14
CA GLU A 144 -10.75 11.43 -9.50
C GLU A 144 -12.09 12.16 -9.60
N LEU A 145 -13.16 11.42 -9.94
CA LEU A 145 -14.48 11.95 -10.31
C LEU A 145 -15.11 12.92 -9.30
N ASN A 146 -14.74 12.83 -8.02
CA ASN A 146 -15.32 13.64 -6.95
C ASN A 146 -14.74 15.06 -6.85
N MET A 147 -13.69 15.37 -7.62
CA MET A 147 -13.06 16.69 -7.64
C MET A 147 -13.61 17.49 -8.82
N ILE A 148 -14.41 18.52 -8.52
CA ILE A 148 -15.16 19.29 -9.53
C ILE A 148 -14.44 20.62 -9.86
N GLY A 149 -13.62 21.12 -8.92
CA GLY A 149 -12.92 22.39 -9.08
C GLY A 149 -11.79 22.33 -10.12
N ASN A 150 -11.45 23.49 -10.67
CA ASN A 150 -10.32 23.69 -11.58
C ASN A 150 -9.43 24.83 -11.07
N CYS A 151 -8.18 24.91 -11.53
CA CYS A 151 -7.36 26.10 -11.27
C CYS A 151 -6.39 26.40 -12.41
N LEU A 152 -6.04 27.68 -12.56
CA LEU A 152 -5.01 28.14 -13.47
C LEU A 152 -3.66 27.48 -13.14
N LYS A 153 -3.06 26.87 -14.16
CA LYS A 153 -1.73 26.27 -14.08
C LYS A 153 -0.68 27.32 -13.70
N GLY A 154 0.06 27.05 -12.63
CA GLY A 154 1.09 27.96 -12.13
C GLY A 154 0.56 29.26 -11.51
N SER A 155 -0.73 29.33 -11.15
CA SER A 155 -1.23 30.38 -10.27
C SER A 155 -0.58 30.29 -8.89
N ARG A 156 -0.56 31.42 -8.18
CA ARG A 156 0.08 31.50 -6.86
C ARG A 156 -0.92 31.07 -5.79
N PRO A 157 -0.69 29.96 -5.07
CA PRO A 157 -1.60 29.51 -4.03
C PRO A 157 -1.52 30.39 -2.79
N ILE A 158 -2.64 30.53 -2.10
CA ILE A 158 -2.65 30.92 -0.69
C ILE A 158 -2.35 29.67 0.14
N LEU A 159 -1.42 29.76 1.08
CA LEU A 159 -1.13 28.68 2.02
C LEU A 159 -1.89 28.93 3.32
N SER A 160 -2.81 28.03 3.65
CA SER A 160 -3.56 28.01 4.90
C SER A 160 -3.01 26.92 5.82
N PHE A 161 -2.64 27.30 7.05
CA PHE A 161 -2.16 26.38 8.08
C PHE A 161 -3.05 26.47 9.32
N ASP A 162 -3.36 25.31 9.90
CA ASP A 162 -4.04 25.21 11.19
C ASP A 162 -3.19 25.87 12.32
N PRO A 163 -3.76 26.70 13.21
CA PRO A 163 -3.05 27.27 14.36
C PRO A 163 -2.31 26.23 15.23
N LYS A 164 -2.77 24.97 15.25
CA LYS A 164 -2.11 23.88 16.00
C LYS A 164 -0.67 23.62 15.60
N PHE A 165 -0.27 24.02 14.39
CA PHE A 165 1.13 23.88 13.96
C PHE A 165 2.11 24.72 14.79
N ASP A 166 1.62 25.77 15.45
CA ASP A 166 2.46 26.66 16.28
C ASP A 166 2.60 26.16 17.73
N GLU A 167 1.81 25.14 18.14
CA GLU A 167 1.81 24.63 19.53
C GLU A 167 3.06 23.81 19.87
N LYS A 168 3.56 22.99 18.93
CA LYS A 168 4.70 22.09 19.17
C LYS A 168 5.90 22.48 18.31
N PRO A 169 7.14 22.40 18.83
CA PRO A 169 8.33 22.84 18.10
C PRO A 169 8.59 22.02 16.82
N HIS A 170 8.36 20.70 16.86
CA HIS A 170 8.53 19.86 15.67
C HIS A 170 7.50 20.17 14.57
N LEU A 171 6.28 20.59 14.95
CA LEU A 171 5.25 21.01 14.00
C LEU A 171 5.60 22.36 13.37
N ASN A 172 6.19 23.29 14.13
CA ASN A 172 6.66 24.56 13.62
C ASN A 172 7.77 24.37 12.56
N ILE A 173 8.71 23.45 12.79
CA ILE A 173 9.73 23.07 11.78
C ILE A 173 9.05 22.56 10.51
N ILE A 174 8.05 21.69 10.64
CA ILE A 174 7.31 21.15 9.50
C ILE A 174 6.51 22.24 8.78
N LYS A 175 5.86 23.16 9.50
CA LYS A 175 5.13 24.31 8.94
C LYS A 175 6.07 25.16 8.09
N ASN A 176 7.25 25.51 8.60
CA ASN A 176 8.24 26.27 7.85
C ASN A 176 8.77 25.50 6.63
N LEU A 177 8.98 24.20 6.75
CA LEU A 177 9.44 23.35 5.65
C LEU A 177 8.38 23.28 4.54
N LEU A 178 7.11 23.04 4.90
CA LEU A 178 5.98 23.03 3.97
C LEU A 178 5.77 24.40 3.33
N PHE A 179 5.80 25.48 4.13
CA PHE A 179 5.70 26.85 3.63
C PHE A 179 6.76 27.12 2.56
N ASN A 180 8.01 26.81 2.85
CA ASN A 180 9.13 27.05 1.95
C ASN A 180 9.08 26.22 0.67
N ILE A 181 8.51 25.01 0.70
CA ILE A 181 8.38 24.15 -0.48
C ILE A 181 7.19 24.54 -1.35
N PHE A 182 6.02 24.73 -0.72
CA PHE A 182 4.76 24.93 -1.43
C PHE A 182 4.51 26.41 -1.79
N LYS A 183 5.26 27.36 -1.22
CA LYS A 183 5.23 28.76 -1.67
C LYS A 183 5.73 28.86 -3.10
N THR A 184 5.00 29.57 -3.94
CA THR A 184 5.46 29.93 -5.28
C THR A 184 6.20 31.26 -5.22
N PRO A 185 7.48 31.34 -5.65
CA PRO A 185 8.23 32.59 -5.63
C PRO A 185 7.54 33.71 -6.40
N ASN A 186 7.64 34.93 -5.89
CA ASN A 186 6.98 36.08 -6.49
C ASN A 186 7.63 36.43 -7.84
N HIS A 187 6.81 36.70 -8.86
CA HIS A 187 7.26 36.97 -10.24
C HIS A 187 8.10 35.84 -10.87
N HIS A 188 7.87 34.59 -10.49
CA HIS A 188 8.49 33.46 -11.18
C HIS A 188 8.10 33.49 -12.68
N PRO A 189 9.01 33.19 -13.63
CA PRO A 189 8.73 33.35 -15.06
C PRO A 189 7.52 32.56 -15.57
N LYS A 190 7.20 31.44 -14.91
CA LYS A 190 6.05 30.58 -15.22
C LYS A 190 4.83 30.81 -14.31
N SER A 191 4.92 31.71 -13.32
CA SER A 191 3.80 31.98 -12.42
C SER A 191 2.82 32.96 -13.03
N GLN A 192 1.53 32.69 -12.86
CA GLN A 192 0.47 33.64 -13.20
C GLN A 192 0.31 34.68 -12.09
N PRO A 193 -0.11 35.92 -12.41
CA PRO A 193 -0.27 36.98 -11.41
C PRO A 193 -1.50 36.78 -10.50
N PHE A 194 -2.50 36.03 -10.96
CA PHE A 194 -3.75 35.80 -10.24
C PHE A 194 -3.63 34.71 -9.18
N ILE A 195 -4.43 34.86 -8.14
CA ILE A 195 -4.62 33.90 -7.06
C ILE A 195 -5.96 33.22 -7.31
N ASP A 196 -5.93 31.91 -7.50
CA ASP A 196 -7.11 31.14 -7.92
C ASP A 196 -7.42 29.98 -6.95
N HIS A 197 -6.41 29.55 -6.17
CA HIS A 197 -6.55 28.38 -5.32
C HIS A 197 -5.80 28.51 -3.98
N ILE A 198 -6.18 27.63 -3.06
CA ILE A 198 -5.70 27.59 -1.68
C ILE A 198 -5.18 26.18 -1.38
N PHE A 199 -3.95 26.10 -0.89
CA PHE A 199 -3.44 24.90 -0.24
C PHE A 199 -3.75 24.95 1.24
N ASN A 200 -4.55 23.99 1.69
CA ASN A 200 -4.93 23.85 3.08
C ASN A 200 -4.15 22.71 3.73
N PHE A 201 -3.44 23.02 4.82
CA PHE A 201 -2.77 22.08 5.69
C PHE A 201 -3.49 22.04 7.03
N ALA A 202 -4.29 20.99 7.25
CA ALA A 202 -5.03 20.79 8.48
C ALA A 202 -4.36 19.70 9.33
N LEU A 203 -4.28 19.91 10.65
CA LEU A 203 -3.72 18.94 11.58
C LEU A 203 -4.85 18.17 12.26
N THR A 204 -4.88 16.85 12.09
CA THR A 204 -5.81 15.98 12.82
C THR A 204 -5.36 15.76 14.26
N VAL A 205 -6.27 15.25 15.10
CA VAL A 205 -5.96 14.83 16.47
C VAL A 205 -4.80 13.81 16.51
N ASP A 206 -4.73 12.92 15.52
CA ASP A 206 -3.68 11.88 15.38
C ASP A 206 -2.35 12.40 14.80
N GLU A 207 -2.07 13.71 14.89
CA GLU A 207 -0.87 14.38 14.34
C GLU A 207 -0.59 14.16 12.84
N ASN A 208 -1.60 13.68 12.10
CA ASN A 208 -1.52 13.56 10.65
C ASN A 208 -1.85 14.90 9.98
N ILE A 209 -1.10 15.23 8.95
CA ILE A 209 -1.28 16.47 8.18
C ILE A 209 -2.11 16.14 6.95
N TRP A 210 -3.27 16.78 6.84
CA TRP A 210 -4.14 16.66 5.67
C TRP A 210 -3.80 17.79 4.70
N PHE A 211 -3.43 17.41 3.48
CA PHE A 211 -3.30 18.33 2.37
C PHE A 211 -4.57 18.29 1.52
N ARG A 212 -5.13 19.48 1.25
CA ARG A 212 -6.24 19.68 0.33
C ARG A 212 -6.02 20.94 -0.49
N ASN A 213 -6.56 20.93 -1.70
CA ASN A 213 -6.49 22.05 -2.63
C ASN A 213 -7.91 22.50 -3.01
N TYR A 214 -8.18 23.78 -2.83
CA TYR A 214 -9.48 24.40 -3.05
C TYR A 214 -9.38 25.53 -4.09
N GLN A 215 -10.32 25.57 -5.03
CA GLN A 215 -10.56 26.69 -5.92
C GLN A 215 -11.32 27.79 -5.18
N ILE A 216 -10.98 29.04 -5.47
CA ILE A 216 -11.75 30.21 -5.06
C ILE A 216 -12.74 30.50 -6.20
N ILE A 217 -14.02 30.21 -6.00
CA ILE A 217 -15.05 30.46 -7.03
C ILE A 217 -15.45 31.93 -7.01
N ASN A 218 -15.87 32.40 -5.83
CA ASN A 218 -16.39 33.75 -5.65
C ASN A 218 -15.69 34.41 -4.46
N GLU A 219 -14.83 35.39 -4.74
CA GLU A 219 -14.10 36.13 -3.72
C GLU A 219 -15.02 36.84 -2.71
N LYS A 220 -16.26 37.18 -3.12
CA LYS A 220 -17.20 37.91 -2.27
C LYS A 220 -18.00 37.00 -1.33
N GLU A 221 -18.22 35.75 -1.72
CA GLU A 221 -19.07 34.80 -0.99
C GLU A 221 -18.25 33.72 -0.27
N ASN A 222 -16.91 33.75 -0.40
CA ASN A 222 -15.98 32.78 0.18
C ASN A 222 -16.34 31.31 -0.13
N GLU A 223 -16.92 31.08 -1.31
CA GLU A 223 -17.24 29.73 -1.76
C GLU A 223 -15.98 29.04 -2.30
N LEU A 224 -15.69 27.87 -1.72
CA LEU A 224 -14.52 27.06 -2.04
C LEU A 224 -14.95 25.71 -2.61
N GLN A 225 -14.34 25.29 -3.70
CA GLN A 225 -14.59 23.99 -4.33
C GLN A 225 -13.33 23.13 -4.38
N GLU A 226 -13.44 21.84 -4.08
CA GLU A 226 -12.28 20.93 -4.07
C GLU A 226 -11.79 20.62 -5.51
N ILE A 227 -10.49 20.84 -5.76
CA ILE A 227 -9.78 20.52 -7.02
C ILE A 227 -8.96 19.22 -6.87
N GLY A 228 -8.35 19.04 -5.70
CA GLY A 228 -7.30 18.04 -5.50
C GLY A 228 -5.89 18.52 -5.93
N PRO A 229 -4.85 17.72 -5.69
CA PRO A 229 -4.86 16.38 -5.11
C PRO A 229 -5.11 16.41 -3.59
N ARG A 230 -5.55 15.28 -3.04
CA ARG A 230 -5.71 15.06 -1.60
C ARG A 230 -4.76 13.99 -1.14
N PHE A 231 -4.05 14.24 -0.04
CA PHE A 231 -3.22 13.23 0.59
C PHE A 231 -3.03 13.54 2.07
N VAL A 232 -2.66 12.52 2.83
CA VAL A 232 -2.38 12.61 4.25
C VAL A 232 -0.91 12.30 4.47
N LEU A 233 -0.20 13.19 5.16
CA LEU A 233 1.17 13.00 5.56
C LEU A 233 1.21 12.62 7.05
N GLN A 234 1.72 11.43 7.34
CA GLN A 234 2.03 10.99 8.69
C GLN A 234 3.53 11.17 8.92
N LEU A 235 3.90 11.97 9.92
CA LEU A 235 5.30 12.19 10.26
C LEU A 235 5.96 10.90 10.75
N ILE A 236 7.14 10.59 10.23
CA ILE A 236 7.97 9.48 10.69
C ILE A 236 9.10 10.05 11.56
N ARG A 237 9.99 10.80 10.92
CA ARG A 237 11.22 11.32 11.53
C ARG A 237 11.60 12.66 10.95
N ILE A 238 12.25 13.48 11.77
CA ILE A 238 12.93 14.72 11.37
C ILE A 238 14.43 14.52 11.59
N PHE A 239 15.22 14.95 10.62
CA PHE A 239 16.67 14.91 10.61
C PHE A 239 17.22 16.34 10.54
N ASP A 240 18.39 16.51 11.14
CA ASP A 240 19.10 17.79 11.17
C ASP A 240 19.66 18.19 9.79
N GLY A 241 20.22 17.24 9.04
CA GLY A 241 20.83 17.49 7.72
C GLY A 241 19.92 17.19 6.53
N SER A 242 20.48 17.33 5.32
CA SER A 242 19.80 16.97 4.07
C SER A 242 19.87 15.46 3.80
N PHE A 243 18.74 14.76 3.98
CA PHE A 243 18.58 13.30 3.90
C PHE A 243 19.48 12.46 4.83
N CYS A 244 20.30 13.11 5.64
CA CYS A 244 21.26 12.53 6.58
C CYS A 244 21.30 13.34 7.89
N GLY A 245 22.12 12.91 8.85
CA GLY A 245 22.32 13.60 10.12
C GLY A 245 21.58 12.98 11.31
N ALA A 246 21.66 13.67 12.45
CA ALA A 246 21.03 13.24 13.69
C ALA A 246 19.51 13.33 13.61
N VAL A 247 18.81 12.41 14.27
CA VAL A 247 17.36 12.42 14.35
C VAL A 247 16.94 13.43 15.41
N LEU A 248 16.31 14.52 14.99
CA LEU A 248 15.80 15.57 15.88
C LEU A 248 14.47 15.15 16.53
N TYR A 249 13.65 14.40 15.80
CA TYR A 249 12.36 13.91 16.28
C TYR A 249 12.03 12.55 15.66
N ASP A 250 11.58 11.61 16.48
CA ASP A 250 11.03 10.32 16.04
C ASP A 250 9.60 10.21 16.55
N ASN A 251 8.64 9.98 15.65
CA ASN A 251 7.24 9.92 16.02
C ASN A 251 6.94 8.58 16.74
N PRO A 252 6.54 8.59 18.03
CA PRO A 252 6.23 7.36 18.76
C PRO A 252 4.95 6.67 18.26
N GLU A 253 4.00 7.41 17.68
CA GLU A 253 2.73 6.88 17.17
C GLU A 253 2.88 6.23 15.79
N TYR A 254 3.99 6.49 15.10
CA TYR A 254 4.20 5.97 13.77
C TYR A 254 4.47 4.45 13.80
N LEU A 255 3.56 3.71 13.17
CA LEU A 255 3.73 2.29 12.88
C LEU A 255 3.92 2.08 11.38
N SER A 256 5.01 1.42 11.00
CA SER A 256 5.24 1.12 9.59
C SER A 256 4.13 0.20 9.02
N PRO A 257 3.68 0.41 7.77
CA PRO A 257 2.67 -0.45 7.13
C PRO A 257 3.09 -1.93 7.09
N ASN A 258 4.39 -2.20 7.04
CA ASN A 258 4.91 -3.56 7.11
C ASN A 258 4.71 -4.20 8.48
N HIS A 259 4.85 -3.42 9.56
CA HIS A 259 4.58 -3.87 10.91
C HIS A 259 3.09 -4.20 11.08
N PHE A 260 2.20 -3.30 10.64
CA PHE A 260 0.75 -3.53 10.68
C PHE A 260 0.34 -4.80 9.91
N ARG A 261 0.85 -4.99 8.69
CA ARG A 261 0.61 -6.21 7.91
C ARG A 261 1.14 -7.47 8.59
N ARG A 262 2.28 -7.40 9.27
CA ARG A 262 2.84 -8.52 10.03
C ARG A 262 1.94 -8.87 11.22
N GLN A 263 1.46 -7.87 11.95
CA GLN A 263 0.56 -8.06 13.09
C GLN A 263 -0.76 -8.71 12.66
N LEU A 264 -1.37 -8.24 11.57
CA LEU A 264 -2.58 -8.86 10.99
C LEU A 264 -2.34 -10.32 10.59
N LYS A 265 -1.18 -10.64 10.02
CA LYS A 265 -0.83 -12.04 9.68
C LYS A 265 -0.65 -12.90 10.92
N LEU A 266 -0.04 -12.38 11.98
CA LEU A 266 0.12 -13.09 13.25
C LEU A 266 -1.22 -13.35 13.94
N GLN A 267 -2.13 -12.37 13.95
CA GLN A 267 -3.49 -12.52 14.47
C GLN A 267 -4.25 -13.62 13.72
N LYS A 268 -4.26 -13.57 12.39
CA LYS A 268 -4.90 -14.61 11.56
C LYS A 268 -4.30 -16.00 11.78
N ALA A 269 -2.98 -16.10 11.95
CA ALA A 269 -2.32 -17.36 12.27
C ALA A 269 -2.69 -17.87 13.67
N ALA A 270 -2.82 -16.99 14.66
CA ALA A 270 -3.26 -17.34 16.01
C ALA A 270 -4.71 -17.83 16.02
N GLU A 271 -5.62 -17.13 15.32
CA GLU A 271 -7.01 -17.55 15.15
C GLU A 271 -7.11 -18.92 14.47
N PHE A 272 -6.31 -19.15 13.43
CA PHE A 272 -6.27 -20.44 12.75
C PHE A 272 -5.78 -21.57 13.67
N ASN A 273 -4.74 -21.32 14.46
CA ASN A 273 -4.23 -22.29 15.44
C ASN A 273 -5.26 -22.59 16.53
N LEU A 274 -5.97 -21.57 17.03
CA LEU A 274 -7.02 -21.74 18.03
C LEU A 274 -8.17 -22.60 17.48
N LYS A 275 -8.60 -22.35 16.23
CA LYS A 275 -9.63 -23.17 15.57
C LYS A 275 -9.18 -24.63 15.42
N ASN A 276 -7.91 -24.87 15.10
CA ASN A 276 -7.39 -26.23 15.00
C ASN A 276 -7.34 -26.92 16.37
N GLN A 277 -6.92 -26.21 17.42
CA GLN A 277 -6.94 -26.72 18.79
C GLN A 277 -8.35 -27.08 19.23
N GLN A 278 -9.34 -26.21 18.98
CA GLN A 278 -10.75 -26.50 19.30
C GLN A 278 -11.28 -27.73 18.55
N LYS A 279 -10.92 -27.91 17.28
CA LYS A 279 -11.27 -29.11 16.51
C LYS A 279 -10.61 -30.38 17.07
N GLU A 280 -9.35 -30.28 17.50
CA GLU A 280 -8.66 -31.40 18.14
C GLU A 280 -9.29 -31.76 19.48
N GLU A 281 -9.61 -30.76 20.31
CA GLU A 281 -10.32 -30.95 21.58
C GLU A 281 -11.71 -31.56 21.39
N GLN A 282 -12.47 -31.12 20.38
CA GLN A 282 -13.77 -31.72 20.05
C GLN A 282 -13.62 -33.19 19.66
N LYS A 283 -12.64 -33.53 18.80
CA LYS A 283 -12.36 -34.93 18.45
C LYS A 283 -11.95 -35.77 19.66
N ILE A 284 -11.20 -35.20 20.61
CA ILE A 284 -10.84 -35.87 21.85
C ILE A 284 -12.08 -36.08 22.72
N LYS A 285 -12.93 -35.06 22.89
CA LYS A 285 -14.20 -35.18 23.64
C LYS A 285 -15.13 -36.22 23.01
N GLU A 286 -15.29 -36.23 21.70
CA GLU A 286 -16.07 -37.25 20.99
C GLU A 286 -15.53 -38.66 21.20
N LYS A 287 -14.21 -38.83 21.20
CA LYS A 287 -13.58 -40.13 21.50
C LYS A 287 -13.84 -40.57 22.94
N ILE A 288 -13.69 -39.66 23.90
CA ILE A 288 -13.98 -39.94 25.31
C ILE A 288 -15.45 -40.34 25.48
N ILE A 289 -16.39 -39.59 24.89
CA ILE A 289 -17.83 -39.91 24.96
C ILE A 289 -18.12 -41.28 24.34
N ARG A 290 -17.50 -41.64 23.22
CA ARG A 290 -17.66 -42.98 22.60
C ARG A 290 -17.07 -44.09 23.46
N GLU A 291 -15.98 -43.83 24.17
CA GLU A 291 -15.35 -44.81 25.07
C GLU A 291 -16.17 -45.02 26.36
N VAL A 292 -16.89 -43.99 26.83
CA VAL A 292 -17.87 -44.12 27.92
C VAL A 292 -19.14 -44.78 27.37
N LYS A 293 -19.18 -46.10 27.34
CA LYS A 293 -20.43 -46.85 27.19
C LYS A 293 -21.24 -46.74 28.48
N LEU A 294 -22.40 -46.11 28.42
CA LEU A 294 -23.43 -46.23 29.45
C LEU A 294 -24.20 -47.52 29.15
N ASP A 295 -24.24 -48.45 30.10
CA ASP A 295 -25.05 -49.66 29.96
C ASP A 295 -26.53 -49.27 30.07
N ASP A 296 -27.30 -49.52 29.01
CA ASP A 296 -28.74 -49.25 28.97
C ASP A 296 -29.49 -50.18 29.94
N PRO A 297 -30.20 -49.68 30.96
CA PRO A 297 -30.87 -50.54 31.93
C PRO A 297 -32.17 -51.21 31.41
N ILE A 298 -32.65 -50.92 30.20
CA ILE A 298 -33.96 -51.39 29.65
C ILE A 298 -33.82 -52.00 28.22
N GLY A 299 -32.65 -52.55 27.87
CA GLY A 299 -32.32 -52.97 26.50
C GLY A 299 -32.95 -54.26 25.93
N GLU A 300 -33.75 -55.03 26.68
CA GLU A 300 -34.15 -56.39 26.24
C GLU A 300 -35.55 -56.53 25.61
N ILE A 301 -36.40 -55.50 25.60
CA ILE A 301 -37.85 -55.69 25.36
C ILE A 301 -38.25 -55.63 23.86
N PHE A 302 -37.41 -55.12 22.95
CA PHE A 302 -37.79 -54.86 21.55
C PHE A 302 -37.17 -55.80 20.49
N ASN A 303 -36.45 -56.84 20.89
CA ASN A 303 -35.94 -57.86 19.95
C ASN A 303 -36.93 -59.02 19.74
N THR A 304 -38.14 -58.75 19.22
CA THR A 304 -39.01 -59.80 18.69
C THR A 304 -38.61 -60.13 17.26
N LYS A 305 -37.85 -61.22 17.09
CA LYS A 305 -37.66 -61.87 15.79
C LYS A 305 -39.00 -62.47 15.35
N SER A 306 -39.55 -62.01 14.24
CA SER A 306 -40.61 -62.72 13.53
C SER A 306 -40.01 -63.99 12.92
N GLU A 307 -40.36 -65.13 13.51
CA GLU A 307 -40.07 -66.46 13.00
C GLU A 307 -40.92 -66.70 11.75
N ASP A 308 -40.32 -66.68 10.56
CA ASP A 308 -40.83 -67.38 9.36
C ASP A 308 -39.74 -67.44 8.27
N ASN A 309 -38.93 -68.50 8.35
CA ASN A 309 -38.44 -69.34 7.25
C ASN A 309 -37.12 -69.99 7.64
N LYS A 310 -37.21 -71.26 8.04
CA LYS A 310 -36.09 -72.19 7.98
C LYS A 310 -35.85 -72.53 6.52
N ASN A 311 -34.70 -72.14 5.98
CA ASN A 311 -33.99 -72.95 5.00
C ASN A 311 -32.54 -73.04 5.47
N ASN A 312 -32.08 -74.27 5.65
CA ASN A 312 -30.73 -74.62 6.06
C ASN A 312 -29.74 -74.12 5.00
N ASP A 313 -28.74 -73.30 5.37
CA ASP A 313 -27.46 -73.11 4.63
C ASP A 313 -26.42 -72.25 5.39
N ASP A 314 -26.47 -72.12 6.73
CA ASP A 314 -25.68 -71.08 7.46
C ASP A 314 -24.54 -71.58 8.37
N ASP A 315 -24.14 -72.87 8.33
CA ASP A 315 -23.03 -73.36 9.18
C ASP A 315 -21.62 -73.14 8.57
N GLU A 316 -21.48 -72.65 7.34
CA GLU A 316 -20.15 -72.29 6.76
C GLU A 316 -19.83 -70.79 6.83
N ASN A 317 -20.81 -69.89 7.05
CA ASN A 317 -20.59 -68.43 7.05
C ASN A 317 -20.15 -67.84 8.40
N MET A 318 -20.33 -68.55 9.52
CA MET A 318 -19.96 -68.04 10.85
C MET A 318 -18.45 -68.13 11.14
N GLU A 319 -17.75 -69.14 10.58
CA GLU A 319 -16.30 -69.27 10.75
C GLU A 319 -15.52 -68.26 9.90
N GLU A 320 -16.00 -67.94 8.68
CA GLU A 320 -15.34 -66.94 7.82
C GLU A 320 -15.45 -65.51 8.37
N GLU A 321 -16.58 -65.15 9.00
CA GLU A 321 -16.77 -63.83 9.61
C GLU A 321 -15.90 -63.60 10.87
N GLU A 322 -15.64 -64.63 11.69
CA GLU A 322 -14.80 -64.50 12.87
C GLU A 322 -13.32 -64.32 12.50
N VAL A 323 -12.84 -65.04 11.49
CA VAL A 323 -11.48 -64.91 10.96
C VAL A 323 -11.25 -63.52 10.36
N GLU A 324 -12.23 -62.98 9.63
CA GLU A 324 -12.12 -61.66 9.02
C GLU A 324 -12.10 -60.52 10.07
N LYS A 325 -12.87 -60.67 11.17
CA LYS A 325 -12.89 -59.73 12.30
C LYS A 325 -11.57 -59.76 13.08
N GLU A 326 -10.93 -60.92 13.24
CA GLU A 326 -9.60 -61.02 13.84
C GLU A 326 -8.49 -60.38 12.97
N GLU A 327 -8.53 -60.61 11.65
CA GLU A 327 -7.57 -60.01 10.73
C GLU A 327 -7.67 -58.48 10.71
N LYS A 328 -8.89 -57.94 10.70
CA LYS A 328 -9.13 -56.48 10.76
C LYS A 328 -8.57 -55.89 12.06
N LYS A 329 -8.75 -56.56 13.21
CA LYS A 329 -8.16 -56.14 14.50
C LYS A 329 -6.62 -56.18 14.50
N LYS A 330 -6.01 -57.22 13.90
CA LYS A 330 -4.55 -57.33 13.74
C LYS A 330 -3.99 -56.22 12.85
N LYS A 331 -4.64 -55.92 11.72
CA LYS A 331 -4.25 -54.83 10.78
C LYS A 331 -4.32 -53.44 11.46
N ILE A 332 -5.35 -53.17 12.27
CA ILE A 332 -5.48 -51.90 13.01
C ILE A 332 -4.38 -51.74 14.07
N LYS A 333 -4.06 -52.81 14.83
CA LYS A 333 -2.95 -52.78 15.81
C LYS A 333 -1.60 -52.53 15.17
N ILE A 334 -1.33 -53.12 14.00
CA ILE A 334 -0.09 -52.91 13.24
C ILE A 334 0.02 -51.46 12.78
N LYS A 335 -1.06 -50.88 12.25
CA LYS A 335 -1.09 -49.49 11.76
C LYS A 335 -0.85 -48.48 12.88
N ASN A 336 -1.48 -48.67 14.04
CA ASN A 336 -1.27 -47.81 15.22
C ASN A 336 0.17 -47.89 15.76
N ASN A 337 0.79 -49.08 15.74
CA ASN A 337 2.19 -49.24 16.15
C ASN A 337 3.18 -48.60 15.16
N GLN A 338 2.88 -48.65 13.85
CA GLN A 338 3.69 -47.97 12.83
C GLN A 338 3.63 -46.45 12.99
N GLU A 339 2.45 -45.88 13.22
CA GLU A 339 2.29 -44.44 13.48
C GLU A 339 3.00 -44.00 14.77
N LEU A 340 2.92 -44.80 15.84
CA LEU A 340 3.64 -44.54 17.10
C LEU A 340 5.16 -44.56 16.92
N ASN A 341 5.68 -45.49 16.10
CA ASN A 341 7.10 -45.60 15.80
C ASN A 341 7.59 -44.46 14.88
N ALA A 342 6.77 -44.01 13.93
CA ALA A 342 7.03 -42.83 13.11
C ALA A 342 7.08 -41.54 13.97
N ALA A 343 6.15 -41.40 14.93
CA ALA A 343 6.16 -40.27 15.86
C ALA A 343 7.40 -40.27 16.77
N LYS A 344 7.80 -41.43 17.30
CA LYS A 344 9.02 -41.58 18.12
C LYS A 344 10.30 -41.24 17.34
N THR A 345 10.40 -41.63 16.07
CA THR A 345 11.55 -41.32 15.21
C THR A 345 11.61 -39.84 14.84
N LEU A 346 10.48 -39.20 14.54
CA LEU A 346 10.41 -37.76 14.28
C LEU A 346 10.84 -36.95 15.52
N ARG A 347 10.37 -37.33 16.71
CA ARG A 347 10.73 -36.68 17.98
C ARG A 347 12.23 -36.78 18.28
N ARG A 348 12.85 -37.93 18.00
CA ARG A 348 14.32 -38.12 18.09
C ARG A 348 15.08 -37.24 17.09
N LYS A 349 14.60 -37.09 15.85
CA LYS A 349 15.21 -36.19 14.84
C LYS A 349 15.18 -34.73 15.30
N ILE A 350 14.04 -34.27 15.82
CA ILE A 350 13.88 -32.90 16.34
C ILE A 350 14.81 -32.65 17.52
N LEU A 351 14.91 -33.61 18.46
CA LEU A 351 15.80 -33.50 19.62
C LEU A 351 17.28 -33.44 19.21
N LYS A 352 17.71 -34.31 18.28
CA LYS A 352 19.08 -34.27 17.71
C LYS A 352 19.36 -32.94 17.01
N GLY A 353 18.39 -32.38 16.28
CA GLY A 353 18.50 -31.06 15.65
C GLY A 353 18.67 -29.92 16.67
N ARG A 354 17.92 -29.95 17.78
CA ARG A 354 18.05 -28.98 18.88
C ARG A 354 19.41 -29.09 19.58
N ILE A 355 19.91 -30.31 19.80
CA ILE A 355 21.24 -30.54 20.40
C ILE A 355 22.35 -30.03 19.47
N ARG A 356 22.26 -30.27 18.15
CA ARG A 356 23.21 -29.73 17.16
C ARG A 356 23.22 -28.20 17.15
N LYS A 357 22.05 -27.54 17.18
CA LYS A 357 21.94 -26.08 17.28
C LYS A 357 22.52 -25.54 18.60
N LYS A 358 22.33 -26.24 19.73
CA LYS A 358 22.94 -25.86 21.02
C LYS A 358 24.46 -26.02 21.01
N LYS A 359 25.01 -27.08 20.39
CA LYS A 359 26.45 -27.27 20.22
C LYS A 359 27.05 -26.18 19.33
N ALA A 360 26.46 -25.90 18.17
CA ALA A 360 26.91 -24.82 17.27
C ALA A 360 26.92 -23.44 17.93
N LYS A 361 25.92 -23.13 18.77
CA LYS A 361 25.91 -21.88 19.56
C LYS A 361 26.98 -21.82 20.66
N LYS A 362 27.46 -22.96 21.17
CA LYS A 362 28.57 -23.01 22.13
C LYS A 362 29.93 -22.83 21.46
N THR A 363 30.10 -23.29 20.22
CA THR A 363 31.35 -23.14 19.46
C THR A 363 31.60 -21.73 18.95
N ILE A 364 30.57 -20.89 18.83
CA ILE A 364 30.68 -19.48 18.39
C ILE A 364 30.95 -18.52 19.59
N LYS A 365 30.91 -19.03 20.82
CA LYS A 365 31.13 -18.27 22.07
C LYS A 365 32.47 -18.58 22.77
N LYS A 366 33.34 -19.36 22.13
CA LYS A 366 34.77 -19.46 22.40
C LYS A 366 35.49 -18.91 21.18
#